data_AF-A0A914E189-F1
#
_entry.id   AF-A0A914E189-F1
#
_cell.length_a   1.000
_cell.length_b   1.000
_cell.length_c   1.000
_cell.angle_alpha   90.00
_cell.angle_beta   90.00
_cell.angle_gamma   90.00
#
_symmetry.space_group_name_H-M   'P 1'
#
loop_
_entity.id
_entity.type
_entity.pdbx_description
1 polymer ?
#
loop_
_entity_poly.entity_id
_entity_poly.type
_entity_poly.pdbx_seq_one_letter_code
_entity_poly.pdbx_strand_id
1 'polypeptide(L)'
;MKLPYTTVRNTIRRYRETGNYNDRPRSEQVETMENGHLIRSIYPHQSIEALKKSLIKAWNAIPQEVIDRAVDDFPKRLKKCIDAQGGHFESK
;
A
#
# COMPACT_ATOMS: atom_id res chain seq x y z
N MET A 1 1.22 -27.13 -21.24
CA MET A 1 2.06 -26.21 -20.44
C MET A 1 2.81 -27.04 -19.41
N LYS A 2 4.16 -27.04 -19.41
CA LYS A 2 4.96 -27.78 -18.42
C LYS A 2 5.48 -26.79 -17.38
N LEU A 3 5.14 -27.01 -16.11
CA LEU A 3 5.64 -26.19 -15.02
C LEU A 3 7.10 -26.56 -14.69
N PRO A 4 7.97 -25.58 -14.42
CA PRO A 4 9.32 -25.85 -13.96
C PRO A 4 9.33 -26.66 -12.66
N TYR A 5 10.29 -27.57 -12.52
CA TYR A 5 10.43 -28.44 -11.36
C TYR A 5 10.55 -27.66 -10.04
N THR A 6 11.20 -26.50 -10.07
CA THR A 6 11.36 -25.60 -8.91
C THR A 6 10.02 -25.11 -8.39
N THR A 7 9.07 -24.79 -9.28
CA THR A 7 7.71 -24.38 -8.91
C THR A 7 6.99 -25.52 -8.21
N VAL A 8 7.03 -26.73 -8.78
CA VAL A 8 6.40 -27.92 -8.19
C VAL A 8 6.99 -28.24 -6.83
N ARG A 9 8.33 -28.25 -6.71
CA ARG A 9 9.04 -28.52 -5.46
C ARG A 9 8.70 -27.50 -4.38
N ASN A 10 8.64 -26.21 -4.72
CA ASN A 10 8.29 -25.16 -3.78
C ASN A 10 6.84 -25.26 -3.32
N THR A 11 5.90 -25.56 -4.23
CA THR A 11 4.48 -25.74 -3.88
C THR A 11 4.29 -26.95 -2.96
N ILE A 12 4.93 -28.09 -3.25
CA ILE A 12 4.86 -29.29 -2.40
C ILE A 12 5.47 -29.02 -1.02
N ARG A 13 6.63 -28.36 -0.95
CA ARG A 13 7.25 -27.99 0.32
C ARG A 13 6.31 -27.09 1.15
N ARG A 14 5.72 -26.07 0.52
CA ARG A 14 4.76 -25.17 1.18
C ARG A 14 3.55 -25.93 1.72
N TYR A 15 2.97 -26.84 0.94
CA TYR A 15 1.83 -27.64 1.38
C TYR A 15 2.16 -28.50 2.60
N ARG A 16 3.37 -29.08 2.67
CA ARG A 16 3.81 -29.83 3.85
C ARG A 16 3.96 -28.94 5.09
N GLU A 17 4.34 -27.68 4.91
CA GLU A 17 4.52 -26.72 6.00
C GLU A 17 3.19 -26.11 6.48
N THR A 18 2.23 -25.85 5.59
CA THR A 18 0.99 -25.11 5.92
C THR A 18 -0.29 -25.93 5.87
N GLY A 19 -0.27 -27.14 5.30
CA GLY A 19 -1.45 -27.97 5.09
C GLY A 19 -2.50 -27.40 4.13
N ASN A 20 -2.19 -26.30 3.43
CA ASN A 20 -3.14 -25.54 2.63
C ASN A 20 -2.59 -25.30 1.21
N TYR A 21 -3.44 -25.43 0.20
CA TYR A 21 -3.16 -25.20 -1.22
C TYR A 21 -3.40 -23.75 -1.66
N ASN A 22 -4.09 -22.96 -0.85
CA ASN A 22 -4.35 -21.55 -1.13
C ASN A 22 -3.07 -20.73 -1.00
N ASP A 23 -2.99 -19.65 -1.78
CA ASP A 23 -1.98 -18.62 -1.55
C ASP A 23 -2.07 -18.17 -0.08
N ARG A 24 -0.92 -18.07 0.58
CA ARG A 24 -0.90 -17.46 1.92
C ARG A 24 -1.53 -16.08 1.77
N PRO A 25 -2.54 -15.72 2.58
CA PRO A 25 -2.91 -14.31 2.67
C PRO A 25 -1.60 -13.55 2.92
N ARG A 26 -1.40 -12.45 2.17
CA ARG A 26 -0.24 -11.57 2.32
C ARG A 26 0.01 -11.43 3.81
N SER A 27 1.11 -12.05 4.27
CA SER A 27 1.43 -12.35 5.67
C SER A 27 0.68 -11.43 6.63
N GLU A 28 -0.17 -12.01 7.49
CA GLU A 28 -0.92 -11.32 8.54
C GLU A 28 -0.17 -10.08 9.01
N GLN A 29 -0.64 -8.90 8.60
CA GLN A 29 -0.16 -7.68 9.20
C GLN A 29 -0.80 -7.65 10.59
N VAL A 30 -0.03 -8.04 11.59
CA VAL A 30 -0.36 -7.75 12.99
C VAL A 30 -0.25 -6.24 13.17
N GLU A 31 -1.39 -5.57 13.01
CA GLU A 31 -1.51 -4.15 13.22
C GLU A 31 -2.04 -3.93 14.65
N THR A 32 -1.13 -3.86 15.63
CA THR A 32 -1.39 -3.26 16.95
C THR A 32 -0.93 -1.80 16.95
N MET A 33 -1.78 -0.90 17.44
CA MET A 33 -1.51 0.52 17.56
C MET A 33 -1.33 0.84 19.04
N GLU A 34 -0.07 1.03 19.43
CA GLU A 34 0.29 1.75 20.63
C GLU A 34 1.23 2.88 20.15
N ASN A 35 1.02 4.11 20.63
CA ASN A 35 1.98 5.23 20.44
C ASN A 35 2.12 5.82 19.03
N GLY A 36 1.04 5.94 18.25
CA GLY A 36 0.94 7.03 17.26
C GLY A 36 1.51 6.84 15.85
N HIS A 37 1.57 5.61 15.30
CA HIS A 37 1.85 5.40 13.86
C HIS A 37 0.79 4.52 13.18
N LEU A 38 0.47 4.84 11.91
CA LEU A 38 -0.69 4.39 11.13
C LEU A 38 -0.89 2.87 11.00
N ILE A 39 -2.09 2.41 11.37
CA ILE A 39 -2.74 1.16 11.01
C ILE A 39 -3.69 1.52 9.89
N ARG A 40 -3.41 1.00 8.71
CA ARG A 40 -4.31 1.13 7.58
C ARG A 40 -5.22 -0.09 7.66
N SER A 41 -6.42 0.09 8.26
CA SER A 41 -7.42 -0.96 8.45
C SER A 41 -7.55 -1.87 7.22
N ILE A 42 -7.02 -3.08 7.35
CA ILE A 42 -7.09 -4.17 6.38
C ILE A 42 -8.48 -4.85 6.48
N TYR A 43 -9.26 -4.48 7.49
CA TYR A 43 -10.63 -4.96 7.68
C TYR A 43 -11.63 -4.09 6.91
N PRO A 44 -12.58 -4.71 6.20
CA PRO A 44 -13.66 -3.99 5.54
C PRO A 44 -14.47 -3.23 6.58
N HIS A 45 -14.73 -1.96 6.31
CA HIS A 45 -15.66 -1.18 7.12
C HIS A 45 -17.05 -1.83 7.04
N GLN A 46 -17.67 -2.05 8.20
CA GLN A 46 -18.97 -2.73 8.33
C GLN A 46 -20.12 -1.92 7.69
N SER A 47 -19.92 -0.63 7.42
CA SER A 47 -20.88 0.23 6.74
C SER A 47 -20.20 1.36 5.97
N ILE A 48 -20.92 1.93 4.99
CA ILE A 48 -20.49 3.10 4.23
C ILE A 48 -20.26 4.30 5.17
N GLU A 49 -21.09 4.44 6.20
CA GLU A 49 -20.96 5.52 7.18
C GLU A 49 -19.68 5.40 8.00
N ALA A 50 -19.33 4.18 8.42
CA ALA A 50 -18.07 3.91 9.12
C ALA A 50 -16.86 4.24 8.23
N LEU A 51 -16.91 3.91 6.94
CA LEU A 51 -15.88 4.29 5.97
C LEU A 51 -15.77 5.82 5.84
N LYS A 52 -16.89 6.53 5.63
CA LYS A 52 -16.89 8.00 5.51
C LYS A 52 -16.27 8.66 6.73
N LYS A 53 -16.66 8.22 7.94
CA LYS A 53 -16.12 8.74 9.21
C LYS A 53 -14.62 8.49 9.32
N SER A 54 -14.15 7.30 8.92
CA SER A 54 -12.73 6.96 8.89
C SER A 54 -11.95 7.87 7.94
N LEU A 55 -12.46 8.09 6.73
CA LEU A 55 -11.83 8.98 5.74
C LEU A 55 -11.75 10.43 6.22
N ILE A 56 -12.82 10.97 6.82
CA ILE A 56 -12.82 12.32 7.38
C ILE A 56 -11.79 12.43 8.52
N LYS A 57 -11.73 11.42 9.40
CA LYS A 57 -10.73 11.38 10.47
C LYS A 57 -9.31 11.37 9.90
N ALA A 58 -9.05 10.54 8.89
CA ALA A 58 -7.76 10.46 8.24
C ALA A 58 -7.39 11.79 7.56
N TRP A 59 -8.33 12.41 6.86
CA TRP A 59 -8.15 13.72 6.22
C TRP A 59 -7.75 14.80 7.23
N ASN A 60 -8.50 14.93 8.33
CA ASN A 60 -8.23 15.92 9.37
C ASN A 60 -6.94 15.64 10.16
N ALA A 61 -6.40 14.43 10.10
CA ALA A 61 -5.15 14.07 10.73
C ALA A 61 -3.92 14.43 9.88
N ILE A 62 -4.09 14.82 8.61
CA ILE A 62 -2.99 15.23 7.75
C ILE A 62 -2.53 16.64 8.19
N PRO A 63 -1.26 16.83 8.58
CA PRO A 63 -0.76 18.15 8.93
C PRO A 63 -0.79 19.10 7.73
N GLN A 64 -1.17 20.36 7.96
CA GLN A 64 -1.25 21.37 6.90
C GLN A 64 0.09 21.54 6.17
N GLU A 65 1.22 21.48 6.88
CA GLU A 65 2.56 21.56 6.28
C GLU A 65 2.81 20.49 5.21
N VAL A 66 2.26 19.28 5.39
CA VAL A 66 2.39 18.19 4.40
C VAL A 66 1.60 18.53 3.15
N ILE A 67 0.41 19.13 3.32
CA ILE A 67 -0.44 19.57 2.21
C ILE A 67 0.27 20.71 1.46
N ASP A 68 0.76 21.71 2.17
CA ASP A 68 1.45 22.87 1.59
C ASP A 68 2.68 22.43 0.79
N ARG A 69 3.51 21.55 1.36
CA ARG A 69 4.67 20.99 0.66
C ARG A 69 4.28 20.23 -0.61
N ALA A 70 3.21 19.44 -0.56
CA ALA A 70 2.73 18.71 -1.73
C ALA A 70 2.22 19.67 -2.82
N VAL A 71 1.50 20.73 -2.42
CA VAL A 71 1.00 21.78 -3.33
C VAL A 71 2.16 22.56 -3.96
N ASP A 72 3.18 22.91 -3.19
CA ASP A 72 4.35 23.65 -3.66
C ASP A 72 5.26 22.83 -4.58
N ASP A 73 5.34 21.52 -4.36
CA ASP A 73 6.20 20.61 -5.13
C ASP A 73 5.55 20.20 -6.47
N PHE A 74 4.22 20.13 -6.52
CA PHE A 74 3.51 19.61 -7.69
C PHE A 74 3.80 20.40 -8.99
N PRO A 75 3.78 21.75 -9.00
CA PRO A 75 4.14 22.53 -10.19
C PRO A 75 5.58 22.28 -10.65
N LYS A 76 6.51 22.10 -9.70
CA LYS A 76 7.93 21.82 -10.00
C LYS A 76 8.09 20.47 -10.67
N ARG A 77 7.38 19.45 -10.17
CA ARG A 77 7.33 18.11 -10.78
C ARG A 77 6.69 18.15 -12.16
N LEU A 78 5.59 18.88 -12.31
CA LEU A 78 4.91 19.02 -13.60
C LEU A 78 5.82 19.68 -14.65
N LYS A 79 6.56 20.72 -14.25
CA LYS A 79 7.55 21.35 -15.13
C LYS A 79 8.62 20.35 -15.59
N LYS A 80 9.16 19.56 -14.66
CA LYS A 80 10.11 18.49 -14.99
C LYS A 80 9.51 17.43 -15.94
N CYS A 81 8.24 17.05 -15.77
CA CYS A 81 7.55 16.17 -16.73
C CYS A 81 7.54 16.76 -18.14
N ILE A 82 7.21 18.06 -18.25
CA ILE A 82 7.11 18.76 -19.53
C ILE A 82 8.49 18.87 -20.18
N ASP A 83 9.51 19.27 -19.42
CA ASP A 83 10.89 19.37 -19.90
C ASP A 83 11.42 18.00 -20.37
N ALA A 84 11.02 16.92 -19.68
CA ALA A 84 11.34 15.54 -20.06
C ALA A 84 10.46 14.99 -21.20
N GLN A 85 9.52 15.77 -21.75
CA GLN A 85 8.54 15.33 -22.76
C GLN A 85 7.78 14.05 -22.35
N GLY A 86 7.46 13.91 -21.06
CA GLY A 86 6.84 12.72 -20.49
C GLY A 86 7.79 11.55 -20.22
N GLY A 87 9.11 11.74 -20.42
CA GLY A 87 10.15 10.79 -20.03
C GLY A 87 10.37 10.71 -18.50
N HIS A 88 11.27 9.82 -18.08
CA HIS A 88 11.63 9.66 -16.68
C HIS A 88 12.41 10.88 -16.15
N PHE A 89 12.02 11.40 -14.98
CA PHE A 89 12.73 12.48 -14.31
C PHE A 89 12.86 12.16 -12.81
N GLU A 90 14.06 12.36 -12.27
CA GLU A 90 14.34 12.13 -10.86
C GLU A 90 14.17 13.41 -10.02
N SER A 91 13.73 13.19 -8.79
CA SER A 91 13.83 14.17 -7.72
C SER A 91 15.26 14.10 -7.15
N LYS A 92 16.09 15.11 -7.40
CA LYS A 92 17.34 15.31 -6.63
C LYS A 92 17.03 16.07 -5.36
#